data_AF-A0A1X0Q6B2-F1
#
_entry.id   AF-A0A1X0Q6B2-F1
#
_cell.length_a   1.000
_cell.length_b   1.000
_cell.length_c   1.000
_cell.angle_alpha   90.00
_cell.angle_beta   90.00
_cell.angle_gamma   90.00
#
_symmetry.space_group_name_H-M   'P 1'
#
loop_
_entity.id
_entity.type
_entity.pdbx_description
1 polymer ?
#
loop_
_entity_poly.entity_id
_entity_poly.type
_entity_poly.pdbx_seq_one_letter_code
_entity_poly.pdbx_strand_id
1 'polypeptide(L)'
;MIEIEGYGTSIVVTGCNQMVVDEAERNLQDAISVVACLKKDLYIVPGGCSIETGMSKVLESYVGDHSMIVRRLSKALIALTHFLSSNMGLNSIEIVTNLKKSMEDYPNLGISISSRVISDMIVDDIITQPAEVFKSMIVLAFETAEMLLKIDDMLPSIY
;
A
#
# COMPACT_ATOMS: atom_id res chain seq x y z
N MET A 1 -3.97 -3.19 32.02
CA MET A 1 -4.64 -2.07 32.72
C MET A 1 -4.33 -0.84 31.91
N ILE A 2 -5.32 -0.25 31.23
CA ILE A 2 -5.14 0.99 30.49
C ILE A 2 -5.66 2.10 31.41
N GLU A 3 -4.77 2.77 32.13
CA GLU A 3 -5.04 4.06 32.75
C GLU A 3 -4.38 5.12 31.89
N ILE A 4 -5.13 6.14 31.48
CA ILE A 4 -4.63 7.25 30.68
C ILE A 4 -4.77 8.53 31.50
N GLU A 5 -3.70 8.90 32.20
CA GLU A 5 -3.33 10.28 32.54
C GLU A 5 -1.79 10.39 32.62
N GLY A 6 -1.13 10.91 31.57
CA GLY A 6 0.31 11.17 31.53
C GLY A 6 0.98 10.93 30.16
N TYR A 7 2.11 11.61 29.87
CA TYR A 7 2.90 11.59 28.61
C TYR A 7 3.56 10.24 28.25
N GLY A 8 3.07 9.11 28.78
CA GLY A 8 3.59 7.78 28.53
C GLY A 8 2.57 6.69 28.84
N THR A 9 2.54 5.65 28.03
CA THR A 9 1.71 4.45 28.23
C THR A 9 2.59 3.23 28.04
N SER A 10 2.41 2.22 28.89
CA SER A 10 3.07 0.92 28.77
C SER A 10 2.05 -0.14 28.39
N ILE A 11 2.31 -0.88 27.32
CA ILE A 11 1.49 -2.00 26.86
C ILE A 11 2.22 -3.29 27.25
N VAL A 12 1.56 -4.18 27.99
CA VAL A 12 2.11 -5.48 28.36
C VAL A 12 1.55 -6.54 27.40
N VAL A 13 2.45 -7.20 26.68
CA VAL A 13 2.12 -8.29 25.75
C VAL A 13 2.52 -9.62 26.39
N THR A 14 1.60 -10.57 26.42
CA THR A 14 1.84 -11.92 26.94
C THR A 14 1.49 -12.94 25.86
N GLY A 15 2.34 -13.96 25.67
CA GLY A 15 2.15 -14.99 24.66
C GLY A 15 2.57 -16.37 25.16
N CYS A 16 2.26 -17.40 24.38
CA CYS A 16 2.58 -18.79 24.73
C CYS A 16 4.07 -19.14 24.60
N ASN A 17 4.83 -18.40 23.79
CA ASN A 17 6.28 -18.51 23.64
C ASN A 17 6.87 -17.16 23.19
N GLN A 18 8.21 -17.06 23.19
CA GLN A 18 8.90 -15.82 22.82
C GLN A 18 8.61 -15.39 21.38
N MET A 19 8.56 -16.32 20.42
CA MET A 19 8.29 -16.00 19.01
C MET A 19 6.93 -15.31 18.82
N VAL A 20 5.90 -15.74 19.55
CA VAL A 20 4.56 -15.11 19.49
C VAL A 20 4.57 -13.73 20.14
N VAL A 21 5.32 -13.54 21.22
CA VAL A 21 5.47 -12.23 21.86
C VAL A 21 6.19 -11.25 20.92
N ASP A 22 7.30 -11.66 20.32
CA ASP A 22 8.07 -10.83 19.40
C ASP A 22 7.24 -10.41 18.17
N GLU A 23 6.40 -11.33 17.66
CA GLU A 23 5.52 -11.05 16.53
C GLU A 23 4.36 -10.11 16.92
N ALA A 24 3.80 -10.29 18.11
CA ALA A 24 2.77 -9.39 18.62
C ALA A 24 3.32 -7.98 18.87
N GLU A 25 4.56 -7.85 19.37
CA GLU A 25 5.23 -6.56 19.51
C GLU A 25 5.42 -5.87 18.17
N ARG A 26 5.93 -6.58 17.14
CA ARG A 26 6.05 -6.05 15.78
C ARG A 26 4.72 -5.56 15.21
N ASN A 27 3.67 -6.38 15.32
CA ASN A 27 2.33 -6.02 14.83
C ASN A 27 1.74 -4.79 15.53
N LEU A 28 1.96 -4.66 16.84
CA LEU A 28 1.54 -3.47 17.59
C LEU A 28 2.30 -2.23 17.15
N GLN A 29 3.61 -2.35 16.94
CA GLN A 29 4.44 -1.24 16.47
C GLN A 29 4.00 -0.76 15.08
N ASP A 30 3.66 -1.67 14.17
CA ASP A 30 3.14 -1.35 12.84
C ASP A 30 1.77 -0.65 12.94
N ALA A 31 0.85 -1.18 13.75
CA ALA A 31 -0.47 -0.57 13.96
C ALA A 31 -0.36 0.86 14.53
N ILE A 32 0.49 1.07 15.55
CA ILE A 32 0.73 2.38 16.13
C ILE A 32 1.34 3.34 15.10
N SER A 33 2.26 2.85 14.27
CA SER A 33 2.92 3.65 13.23
C SER A 33 1.93 4.12 12.17
N VAL A 34 1.00 3.26 11.73
CA VAL A 34 -0.07 3.62 10.80
C VAL A 34 -1.00 4.67 11.41
N VAL A 35 -1.41 4.51 12.66
CA VAL A 35 -2.24 5.51 13.35
C VAL A 35 -1.48 6.83 13.52
N ALA A 36 -0.17 6.78 13.77
CA ALA A 36 0.66 7.98 13.89
C ALA A 36 0.75 8.78 12.57
N CYS A 37 0.60 8.14 11.40
CA CYS A 37 0.51 8.84 10.12
C CYS A 37 -0.65 9.85 10.09
N LEU A 38 -1.76 9.56 10.78
CA LEU A 38 -2.91 10.46 10.85
C LEU A 38 -2.60 11.78 11.58
N LYS A 39 -1.52 11.83 12.37
CA LYS A 39 -1.07 13.09 12.99
C LYS A 39 -0.48 14.07 11.97
N LYS A 40 0.06 13.57 10.85
CA LYS A 40 0.65 14.38 9.77
C LYS A 40 -0.40 14.76 8.74
N ASP A 41 -1.19 13.78 8.31
CA ASP A 41 -2.23 13.96 7.31
C ASP A 41 -3.49 13.20 7.73
N LEU A 42 -4.62 13.91 7.86
CA LEU A 42 -5.90 13.37 8.31
C LEU A 42 -6.71 12.71 7.18
N TYR A 43 -6.21 12.70 5.95
CA TYR A 43 -6.90 12.03 4.85
C TYR A 43 -6.80 10.50 4.95
N ILE A 44 -7.94 9.84 4.80
CA ILE A 44 -8.09 8.39 4.73
C ILE A 44 -8.60 8.04 3.33
N VAL A 45 -8.03 6.99 2.73
CA VAL A 45 -8.32 6.52 1.38
C VAL A 45 -8.71 5.04 1.38
N PRO A 46 -9.45 4.55 0.38
CA PRO A 46 -9.77 3.13 0.26
C PRO A 46 -8.50 2.28 0.13
N GLY A 47 -8.48 1.13 0.82
CA GLY A 47 -7.40 0.15 0.76
C GLY A 47 -7.58 -0.85 -0.40
N GLY A 48 -7.07 -2.08 -0.23
CA GLY A 48 -7.32 -3.17 -1.18
C GLY A 48 -6.81 -2.92 -2.60
N CYS A 49 -5.69 -2.21 -2.76
CA CYS A 49 -5.17 -1.76 -4.06
C CYS A 49 -6.10 -0.83 -4.86
N SER A 50 -7.06 -0.18 -4.19
CA SER A 50 -8.00 0.75 -4.82
C SER A 50 -7.28 2.00 -5.36
N ILE A 51 -6.49 2.66 -4.51
CA ILE A 51 -5.76 3.88 -4.87
C ILE A 51 -4.68 3.63 -5.94
N GLU A 52 -3.94 2.53 -5.85
CA GLU A 52 -2.91 2.11 -6.81
C GLU A 52 -3.48 1.96 -8.22
N THR A 53 -4.61 1.28 -8.32
CA THR A 53 -5.27 0.99 -9.59
C THR A 53 -5.93 2.25 -10.16
N GLY A 54 -6.54 3.07 -9.29
CA GLY A 54 -7.10 4.37 -9.67
C GLY A 54 -6.03 5.32 -10.20
N MET A 55 -4.88 5.42 -9.51
CA MET A 55 -3.75 6.24 -9.95
C MET A 55 -3.14 5.72 -11.25
N SER A 56 -3.01 4.41 -11.44
CA SER A 56 -2.57 3.84 -12.72
C SER A 56 -3.42 4.35 -13.88
N LYS A 57 -4.74 4.40 -13.71
CA LYS A 57 -5.68 4.87 -14.74
C LYS A 57 -5.47 6.34 -15.08
N VAL A 58 -5.33 7.19 -14.06
CA VAL A 58 -5.03 8.62 -14.25
C VAL A 58 -3.72 8.81 -15.01
N LEU A 59 -2.69 8.05 -14.66
CA LEU A 59 -1.38 8.11 -15.32
C LEU A 59 -1.44 7.59 -16.76
N GLU A 60 -2.31 6.62 -17.08
CA GLU A 60 -2.52 6.13 -18.45
C GLU A 60 -3.10 7.18 -19.38
N SER A 61 -3.87 8.13 -18.85
CA SER A 61 -4.44 9.25 -19.62
C SER A 61 -3.46 10.41 -19.84
N TYR A 62 -2.26 10.38 -19.25
CA TYR A 62 -1.28 11.44 -19.39
C TYR A 62 -0.72 11.53 -20.82
N VAL A 63 -0.81 12.73 -21.41
CA VAL A 63 -0.26 13.05 -22.73
C VAL A 63 0.76 14.17 -22.59
N GLY A 64 2.00 13.91 -23.02
CA GLY A 64 3.12 14.85 -22.94
C GLY A 64 4.44 14.19 -23.29
N ASP A 65 5.54 14.94 -23.17
CA ASP A 65 6.88 14.50 -23.58
C ASP A 65 7.37 13.26 -22.82
N HIS A 66 6.94 13.09 -21.56
CA HIS A 66 7.30 11.96 -20.70
C HIS A 66 6.28 10.81 -20.72
N SER A 67 5.36 10.80 -21.68
CA SER A 67 4.27 9.81 -21.74
C SER A 67 4.72 8.35 -21.71
N MET A 68 5.88 8.02 -22.29
CA MET A 68 6.44 6.67 -22.21
C MET A 68 6.83 6.28 -20.76
N ILE A 69 7.43 7.20 -20.01
CA ILE A 69 7.87 6.98 -18.62
C ILE A 69 6.65 6.88 -17.72
N VAL A 70 5.69 7.79 -17.88
CA VAL A 70 4.44 7.80 -17.09
C VAL A 70 3.65 6.51 -17.33
N ARG A 71 3.64 5.99 -18.56
CA ARG A 71 3.00 4.70 -18.84
C ARG A 71 3.70 3.51 -18.17
N ARG A 72 5.03 3.55 -17.98
CA ARG A 72 5.76 2.54 -17.21
C ARG A 72 5.43 2.62 -15.72
N LEU A 73 5.33 3.83 -15.17
CA LEU A 73 4.90 4.04 -13.79
C LEU A 73 3.50 3.46 -13.54
N SER A 74 2.56 3.75 -14.45
CA SER A 74 1.21 3.20 -14.38
C SER A 74 1.21 1.67 -14.32
N LYS A 75 2.03 1.01 -15.15
CA LYS A 75 2.19 -0.45 -15.12
C LYS A 75 2.80 -0.96 -13.81
N ALA A 76 3.74 -0.23 -13.23
CA ALA A 76 4.35 -0.58 -11.95
C ALA A 76 3.32 -0.55 -10.80
N LEU A 77 2.42 0.44 -10.79
CA LEU A 77 1.33 0.49 -9.80
C LEU A 77 0.37 -0.70 -9.94
N ILE A 78 0.01 -1.09 -11.17
CA ILE A 78 -0.85 -2.26 -11.42
C ILE A 78 -0.19 -3.58 -10.99
N ALA A 79 1.14 -3.64 -10.98
CA ALA A 79 1.84 -4.82 -10.48
C ALA A 79 1.47 -5.11 -9.01
N LEU A 80 1.22 -4.08 -8.18
CA LEU A 80 0.78 -4.26 -6.80
C LEU A 80 -0.56 -5.01 -6.72
N THR A 81 -1.54 -4.59 -7.53
CA THR A 81 -2.85 -5.24 -7.64
C THR A 81 -2.72 -6.69 -8.13
N HIS A 82 -1.82 -6.93 -9.09
CA HIS A 82 -1.51 -8.28 -9.55
C HIS A 82 -0.90 -9.15 -8.45
N PHE A 83 0.06 -8.64 -7.68
CA PHE A 83 0.67 -9.39 -6.59
C PHE A 83 -0.31 -9.66 -5.45
N LEU A 84 -1.13 -8.68 -5.07
CA LEU A 84 -2.16 -8.88 -4.04
C LEU A 84 -3.15 -9.99 -4.43
N SER A 85 -3.71 -9.91 -5.65
CA SER A 85 -4.63 -10.94 -6.15
C SER A 85 -3.98 -12.32 -6.31
N SER A 86 -2.73 -12.36 -6.77
CA SER A 86 -1.95 -13.60 -6.88
C SER A 86 -1.69 -14.25 -5.51
N ASN A 87 -1.33 -13.45 -4.50
CA ASN A 87 -1.12 -13.95 -3.13
C ASN A 87 -2.39 -14.53 -2.51
N MET A 88 -3.55 -14.09 -2.98
CA MET A 88 -4.85 -14.61 -2.56
C MET A 88 -5.31 -15.85 -3.36
N GLY A 89 -4.54 -16.28 -4.36
CA GLY A 89 -4.90 -17.39 -5.25
C GLY A 89 -6.04 -17.06 -6.21
N LEU A 90 -6.28 -15.78 -6.51
CA LEU A 90 -7.27 -15.34 -7.49
C LEU A 90 -6.69 -15.28 -8.90
N ASN A 91 -7.54 -15.25 -9.91
CA ASN A 91 -7.12 -14.94 -11.28
C ASN A 91 -6.75 -13.44 -11.37
N SER A 92 -5.46 -13.16 -11.23
CA SER A 92 -4.93 -11.79 -11.19
C SER A 92 -5.25 -10.98 -12.45
N ILE A 93 -5.28 -11.62 -13.62
CA ILE A 93 -5.58 -10.97 -14.90
C ILE A 93 -7.04 -10.48 -14.91
N GLU A 94 -7.96 -11.36 -14.49
CA GLU A 94 -9.38 -11.05 -14.44
C GLU A 94 -9.67 -9.96 -13.40
N ILE A 95 -9.11 -10.07 -12.20
CA ILE A 95 -9.28 -9.08 -11.13
C ILE A 95 -8.75 -7.71 -11.56
N VAL A 96 -7.53 -7.63 -12.10
CA VAL A 96 -6.95 -6.35 -12.55
C VAL A 96 -7.81 -5.72 -13.64
N THR A 97 -8.26 -6.52 -14.61
CA THR A 97 -9.07 -6.01 -15.74
C THR A 97 -10.42 -5.50 -15.26
N ASN A 98 -11.12 -6.28 -14.43
CA ASN A 98 -12.42 -5.91 -13.90
C ASN A 98 -12.32 -4.69 -12.97
N LEU A 99 -11.31 -4.64 -12.10
CA LEU A 99 -11.12 -3.53 -11.17
C LEU A 99 -10.84 -2.22 -11.92
N LYS A 100 -9.93 -2.24 -12.92
CA LYS A 100 -9.63 -1.05 -13.75
C LYS A 100 -10.86 -0.53 -14.49
N LYS A 101 -11.72 -1.43 -14.98
CA LYS A 101 -12.95 -1.06 -15.67
C LYS A 101 -13.95 -0.42 -14.70
N SER A 102 -14.23 -1.07 -13.58
CA SER A 102 -15.24 -0.60 -12.62
C SER A 102 -14.86 0.70 -11.89
N MET A 103 -13.56 1.04 -11.82
CA MET A 103 -13.08 2.28 -11.23
C MET A 103 -13.47 3.56 -11.97
N GLU A 104 -13.98 3.46 -13.21
CA GLU A 104 -14.56 4.62 -13.92
C GLU A 104 -15.80 5.16 -13.19
N ASP A 105 -16.63 4.26 -12.67
CA ASP A 105 -17.90 4.58 -12.04
C ASP A 105 -17.79 4.58 -10.50
N TYR A 106 -16.90 3.74 -9.95
CA TYR A 106 -16.81 3.48 -8.51
C TYR A 106 -15.35 3.57 -8.01
N PRO A 107 -14.90 4.73 -7.51
CA PRO A 107 -13.51 4.96 -7.12
C PRO A 107 -13.08 4.23 -5.84
N ASN A 108 -14.03 3.74 -5.04
CA ASN A 108 -13.76 3.07 -3.76
C ASN A 108 -13.59 1.55 -3.89
N LEU A 109 -13.75 1.01 -5.10
CA LEU A 109 -13.62 -0.43 -5.30
C LEU A 109 -12.18 -0.89 -5.09
N GLY A 110 -12.02 -2.03 -4.45
CA GLY A 110 -10.73 -2.67 -4.24
C GLY A 110 -10.87 -4.20 -4.18
N ILE A 111 -9.77 -4.87 -3.89
CA ILE A 111 -9.72 -6.32 -3.71
C ILE A 111 -10.04 -6.64 -2.25
N SER A 112 -11.19 -7.28 -2.02
CA SER A 112 -11.60 -7.76 -0.70
C SER A 112 -10.89 -9.04 -0.31
N ILE A 113 -10.22 -9.04 0.83
CA ILE A 113 -9.62 -10.26 1.38
C ILE A 113 -10.69 -11.24 1.85
N SER A 114 -11.74 -10.73 2.48
CA SER A 114 -12.81 -11.52 3.10
C SER A 114 -13.70 -12.18 2.05
N SER A 115 -14.19 -11.41 1.08
CA SER A 115 -15.13 -11.90 0.07
C SER A 115 -14.43 -12.47 -1.17
N ARG A 116 -13.11 -12.23 -1.32
CA ARG A 116 -12.30 -12.67 -2.47
C ARG A 116 -12.82 -12.16 -3.82
N VAL A 117 -13.61 -11.10 -3.81
CA VAL A 117 -14.13 -10.42 -4.99
C VAL A 117 -13.81 -8.93 -4.92
N ILE A 118 -14.17 -8.20 -5.97
CA ILE A 118 -14.11 -6.73 -5.98
C ILE A 118 -15.35 -6.21 -5.23
N SER A 119 -15.14 -5.35 -4.24
CA SER A 119 -16.18 -4.75 -3.39
C SER A 119 -15.81 -3.31 -3.03
N ASP A 120 -16.75 -2.57 -2.42
CA ASP A 120 -16.46 -1.23 -1.91
C ASP A 120 -15.65 -1.32 -0.61
N MET A 121 -14.44 -0.78 -0.64
CA MET A 121 -13.50 -0.87 0.49
C MET A 121 -13.92 -0.01 1.68
N ILE A 122 -14.78 0.98 1.49
CA ILE A 122 -15.23 1.88 2.57
C ILE A 122 -16.53 1.35 3.18
N VAL A 123 -17.48 0.95 2.34
CA VAL A 123 -18.84 0.59 2.78
C VAL A 123 -18.93 -0.87 3.21
N ASP A 124 -18.38 -1.80 2.43
CA ASP A 124 -18.61 -3.23 2.63
C ASP A 124 -17.55 -3.86 3.55
N ASP A 125 -16.27 -3.60 3.28
CA ASP A 125 -15.16 -4.25 3.98
C ASP A 125 -14.51 -3.39 5.06
N ILE A 126 -14.74 -2.07 5.04
CA ILE A 126 -14.15 -1.11 5.99
C ILE A 126 -12.61 -1.22 6.02
N ILE A 127 -12.00 -1.49 4.87
CA ILE A 127 -10.55 -1.58 4.70
C ILE A 127 -10.07 -0.23 4.14
N THR A 128 -9.51 0.58 5.02
CA THR A 128 -9.00 1.91 4.66
C THR A 128 -7.56 2.09 5.14
N GLN A 129 -6.85 3.04 4.54
CA GLN A 129 -5.49 3.38 4.92
C GLN A 129 -5.30 4.90 4.96
N PRO A 130 -4.41 5.44 5.80
CA PRO A 130 -4.03 6.85 5.74
C PRO A 130 -3.38 7.18 4.38
N ALA A 131 -3.75 8.31 3.78
CA ALA A 131 -3.18 8.74 2.50
C ALA A 131 -1.65 8.91 2.57
N GLU A 132 -1.14 9.28 3.74
CA GLU A 132 0.29 9.48 4.00
C GLU A 132 1.12 8.20 3.81
N VAL A 133 0.55 7.02 4.10
CA VAL A 133 1.23 5.74 3.89
C VAL A 133 1.54 5.56 2.41
N PHE A 134 0.54 5.77 1.57
CA PHE A 134 0.69 5.64 0.13
C PHE A 134 1.61 6.73 -0.46
N LYS A 135 1.47 7.99 -0.02
CA LYS A 135 2.37 9.09 -0.44
C LYS A 135 3.83 8.79 -0.12
N SER A 136 4.10 8.37 1.12
CA SER A 136 5.45 8.02 1.58
C SER A 136 6.02 6.87 0.78
N MET A 137 5.22 5.83 0.51
CA MET A 137 5.62 4.70 -0.32
C MET A 137 6.09 5.15 -1.71
N ILE A 138 5.31 6.01 -2.38
CA ILE A 138 5.65 6.50 -3.72
C ILE A 138 6.92 7.35 -3.69
N VAL A 139 7.02 8.32 -2.76
CA VAL A 139 8.19 9.19 -2.65
C VAL A 139 9.47 8.38 -2.43
N LEU A 140 9.47 7.47 -1.45
CA LEU A 140 10.64 6.64 -1.14
C LEU A 140 11.01 5.71 -2.31
N ALA A 141 10.02 5.14 -3.00
CA ALA A 141 10.27 4.29 -4.15
C ALA A 141 10.93 5.08 -5.29
N PHE A 142 10.47 6.30 -5.56
CA PHE A 142 11.06 7.16 -6.59
C PHE A 142 12.46 7.65 -6.22
N GLU A 143 12.67 8.10 -4.99
CA GLU A 143 13.99 8.52 -4.51
C GLU A 143 15.00 7.37 -4.62
N THR A 144 14.59 6.16 -4.22
CA THR A 144 15.43 4.97 -4.33
C THR A 144 15.73 4.62 -5.80
N ALA A 145 14.71 4.65 -6.66
CA ALA A 145 14.90 4.39 -8.09
C ALA A 145 15.82 5.43 -8.74
N GLU A 146 15.70 6.71 -8.37
CA GLU A 146 16.59 7.77 -8.84
C GLU A 146 18.03 7.55 -8.36
N MET A 147 18.23 7.18 -7.10
CA MET A 147 19.56 6.85 -6.57
C MET A 147 20.20 5.70 -7.35
N LEU A 148 19.43 4.65 -7.64
CA LEU A 148 19.92 3.50 -8.41
C LEU A 148 20.24 3.87 -9.86
N LEU A 149 19.39 4.66 -10.51
CA LEU A 149 19.59 5.07 -11.92
C LEU A 149 20.77 6.02 -12.11
N LYS A 150 21.20 6.71 -11.06
CA LYS A 150 22.39 7.58 -11.06
C LYS A 150 23.71 6.81 -11.02
N ILE A 151 23.69 5.53 -10.63
CA ILE A 151 24.90 4.70 -10.60
C ILE A 151 25.24 4.30 -12.04
N ASP A 152 26.36 4.81 -12.54
CA ASP A 152 26.89 4.52 -13.87
C ASP A 152 27.93 3.39 -13.86
N ASP A 153 28.65 3.21 -12.76
CA ASP A 153 29.64 2.14 -12.58
C ASP A 153 29.66 1.60 -11.14
N MET A 154 30.00 0.31 -11.00
CA MET A 154 30.12 -0.41 -9.74
C MET A 154 31.51 -1.04 -9.66
N LEU A 155 32.35 -0.53 -8.78
CA LEU A 155 33.68 -1.10 -8.54
C LEU A 155 33.55 -2.35 -7.66
N PRO A 156 33.87 -3.56 -8.16
CA PRO A 156 33.90 -4.75 -7.33
C PRO A 156 35.03 -4.62 -6.30
N SER A 157 34.74 -5.01 -5.06
CA SER A 157 35.74 -5.12 -4.00
C SER A 157 36.79 -6.15 -4.42
N ILE A 158 38.04 -5.70 -4.55
CA ILE A 158 39.19 -6.56 -4.82
C ILE A 158 39.61 -7.19 -3.48
N TYR A 159 39.26 -8.46 -3.28
CA TYR A 159 39.96 -9.38 -2.39
C TYR A 159 40.65 -10.45 -3.24
#